data_AF-R5MAR7-F1
#
_entry.id   AF-R5MAR7-F1
#
_cell.length_a   1.000
_cell.length_b   1.000
_cell.length_c   1.000
_cell.angle_alpha   90.00
_cell.angle_beta   90.00
_cell.angle_gamma   90.00
#
_symmetry.space_group_name_H-M   'P 1'
#
loop_
_entity.id
_entity.type
_entity.pdbx_description
1 polymer ?
#
loop_
_entity_poly.entity_id
_entity_poly.type
_entity_poly.pdbx_seq_one_letter_code
_entity_poly.pdbx_strand_id
1 'polypeptide(L)'
;MAIIGYNEQEVKTLTDSFQAKSQEVTEYLNNAFQNQIFNKMKDAWVCEEAKEFSDLAVSDVKSLMDGIEQTNSHNFDVICKAGQAWAETVKAALSLKSWVETAVRPNDDSVITTTANGERGYDPDQCAQIKNNLQTILSETNSKLDALANTCNGSAFVGGSQQENLRNSIENVKKQLSAKIEELTNAFDANVKKTEEKYGQMRTNVESSFTQQN
;
A
#
# COMPACT_ATOMS: atom_id res chain seq x y z
N MET A 1 11.53 44.98 -13.87
CA MET A 1 11.64 43.63 -13.28
C MET A 1 10.86 42.71 -14.22
N ALA A 2 11.54 41.87 -15.00
CA ALA A 2 10.85 41.00 -15.95
C ALA A 2 10.02 39.99 -15.17
N ILE A 3 8.72 39.92 -15.43
CA ILE A 3 7.89 38.78 -15.04
C ILE A 3 8.57 37.58 -15.71
N ILE A 4 9.24 36.75 -14.92
CA ILE A 4 9.83 35.50 -15.40
C ILE A 4 8.62 34.68 -15.85
N GLY A 5 8.50 34.57 -17.17
CA GLY A 5 7.27 34.18 -17.84
C GLY A 5 6.81 32.80 -17.41
N TYR A 6 5.50 32.62 -17.46
CA TYR A 6 4.85 31.31 -17.45
C TYR A 6 5.63 30.28 -18.28
N ASN A 7 5.84 29.12 -17.68
CA ASN A 7 6.54 28.00 -18.31
C ASN A 7 5.61 26.77 -18.32
N GLU A 8 4.99 26.52 -19.46
CA GLU A 8 4.12 25.34 -19.66
C GLU A 8 4.86 24.03 -19.35
N GLN A 9 6.16 23.97 -19.65
CA GLN A 9 6.98 22.79 -19.40
C GLN A 9 7.14 22.52 -17.89
N GLU A 10 7.15 23.54 -17.03
CA GLU A 10 7.17 23.35 -15.58
C GLU A 10 5.86 22.73 -15.08
N VAL A 11 4.72 23.18 -15.59
CA VAL A 11 3.42 22.61 -15.25
C VAL A 11 3.32 21.15 -15.69
N LYS A 12 3.76 20.87 -16.93
CA LYS A 12 3.76 19.51 -17.49
C LYS A 12 4.72 18.58 -16.75
N THR A 13 5.93 19.04 -16.45
CA THR A 13 6.93 18.25 -15.70
C THR A 13 6.43 17.94 -14.29
N LEU A 14 5.81 18.91 -13.61
CA LEU A 14 5.28 18.70 -12.27
C LEU A 14 4.13 17.71 -12.25
N THR A 15 3.17 17.84 -13.18
CA THR A 15 2.02 16.93 -13.27
C THR A 15 2.46 15.51 -13.68
N ASP A 16 3.38 15.38 -14.62
CA ASP A 16 3.96 14.07 -15.00
C ASP A 16 4.71 13.42 -13.82
N SER A 17 5.53 14.20 -13.10
CA SER A 17 6.25 13.72 -11.92
C SER A 17 5.32 13.28 -10.78
N PHE A 18 4.27 14.07 -10.51
CA PHE A 18 3.29 13.76 -9.47
C PHE A 18 2.54 12.46 -9.81
N GLN A 19 2.08 12.32 -11.06
CA GLN A 19 1.40 11.12 -11.51
C GLN A 19 2.31 9.89 -11.44
N ALA A 20 3.55 9.98 -11.93
CA ALA A 20 4.50 8.87 -11.89
C ALA A 20 4.78 8.44 -10.44
N LYS A 21 5.03 9.38 -9.53
CA LYS A 21 5.25 9.07 -8.11
C LYS A 21 4.03 8.48 -7.42
N SER A 22 2.82 8.91 -7.79
CA SER A 22 1.60 8.29 -7.29
C SER A 22 1.47 6.84 -7.75
N GLN A 23 1.76 6.56 -9.02
CA GLN A 23 1.75 5.19 -9.56
C GLN A 23 2.80 4.32 -8.87
N GLU A 24 4.00 4.86 -8.61
CA GLU A 24 5.04 4.16 -7.84
C GLU A 24 4.60 3.77 -6.42
N VAL A 25 3.74 4.57 -5.77
CA VAL A 25 3.21 4.25 -4.43
C VAL A 25 2.26 3.04 -4.50
N THR A 26 1.29 3.07 -5.41
CA THR A 26 0.27 2.02 -5.52
C THR A 26 0.87 0.71 -6.06
N GLU A 27 1.75 0.79 -7.06
CA GLU A 27 2.49 -0.36 -7.59
C GLU A 27 3.37 -1.00 -6.52
N TYR A 28 4.09 -0.19 -5.73
CA TYR A 28 4.91 -0.71 -4.65
C TYR A 28 4.06 -1.44 -3.62
N LEU A 29 2.99 -0.79 -3.13
CA LEU A 29 2.12 -1.38 -2.10
C LEU A 29 1.59 -2.74 -2.56
N ASN A 30 1.03 -2.80 -3.79
CA ASN A 30 0.50 -4.04 -4.35
C ASN A 30 1.58 -5.14 -4.49
N ASN A 31 2.71 -4.80 -5.09
CA ASN A 31 3.81 -5.76 -5.32
C ASN A 31 4.43 -6.24 -4.02
N ALA A 32 4.55 -5.36 -3.02
CA ALA A 32 5.12 -5.70 -1.73
C ALA A 32 4.21 -6.65 -0.96
N PHE A 33 2.88 -6.42 -0.97
CA PHE A 33 1.93 -7.38 -0.41
C PHE A 33 1.96 -8.73 -1.14
N GLN A 34 1.96 -8.74 -2.48
CA GLN A 34 2.04 -9.99 -3.24
C GLN A 34 3.30 -10.78 -2.91
N ASN A 35 4.46 -10.13 -2.94
CA ASN A 35 5.75 -10.82 -2.87
C ASN A 35 6.20 -11.10 -1.44
N GLN A 36 5.91 -10.22 -0.49
CA GLN A 36 6.42 -10.31 0.87
C GLN A 36 5.41 -10.91 1.85
N ILE A 37 4.12 -10.91 1.51
CA ILE A 37 3.04 -11.48 2.33
C ILE A 37 2.48 -12.73 1.66
N PHE A 38 1.70 -12.59 0.58
CA PHE A 38 0.94 -13.72 0.02
C PHE A 38 1.82 -14.84 -0.52
N ASN A 39 2.85 -14.52 -1.33
CA ASN A 39 3.75 -15.53 -1.85
C ASN A 39 4.56 -16.24 -0.75
N LYS A 40 4.85 -15.56 0.37
CA LYS A 40 5.55 -16.16 1.50
C LYS A 40 4.64 -17.01 2.38
N MET A 41 3.40 -16.56 2.59
CA MET A 41 2.40 -17.33 3.32
C MET A 41 2.14 -18.68 2.68
N LYS A 42 2.14 -18.78 1.34
CA LYS A 42 1.98 -20.05 0.62
C LYS A 42 2.89 -21.17 1.16
N ASP A 43 4.14 -20.84 1.46
CA ASP A 43 5.14 -21.83 1.89
C ASP A 43 5.22 -21.97 3.43
N ALA A 44 4.68 -20.98 4.15
CA ALA A 44 4.83 -20.84 5.60
C ALA A 44 3.57 -21.18 6.40
N TRP A 45 2.38 -21.05 5.82
CA TRP A 45 1.13 -21.08 6.57
C TRP A 45 -0.03 -21.57 5.70
N VAL A 46 -0.48 -22.79 6.01
CA VAL A 46 -1.43 -23.54 5.18
C VAL A 46 -2.50 -24.14 6.07
N CYS A 47 -3.58 -23.39 6.29
CA CYS A 47 -4.77 -23.80 7.03
C CYS A 47 -5.94 -22.82 6.77
N GLU A 48 -7.10 -23.09 7.39
CA GLU A 48 -8.29 -22.22 7.30
C GLU A 48 -7.99 -20.80 7.78
N GLU A 49 -7.27 -20.68 8.89
CA GLU A 49 -6.93 -19.40 9.53
C GLU A 49 -5.98 -18.55 8.65
N ALA A 50 -5.12 -19.20 7.86
CA ALA A 50 -4.29 -18.54 6.86
C ALA A 50 -5.15 -17.92 5.75
N LYS A 51 -6.21 -18.64 5.32
CA LYS A 51 -7.15 -18.17 4.30
C LYS A 51 -8.04 -17.04 4.84
N GLU A 52 -8.51 -17.15 6.08
CA GLU A 52 -9.25 -16.06 6.75
C GLU A 52 -8.43 -14.76 6.80
N PHE A 53 -7.15 -14.85 7.16
CA PHE A 53 -6.26 -13.69 7.14
C PHE A 53 -6.03 -13.17 5.71
N SER A 54 -5.78 -14.05 4.74
CA SER A 54 -5.48 -13.60 3.37
C SER A 54 -6.66 -12.87 2.73
N ASP A 55 -7.88 -13.37 2.91
CA ASP A 55 -9.11 -12.76 2.37
C ASP A 55 -9.30 -11.34 2.95
N LEU A 56 -9.09 -11.18 4.27
CA LEU A 56 -9.12 -9.88 4.93
C LEU A 56 -8.03 -8.96 4.37
N ALA A 57 -6.80 -9.46 4.27
CA ALA A 57 -5.66 -8.68 3.79
C ALA A 57 -5.85 -8.20 2.35
N VAL A 58 -6.36 -9.05 1.44
CA VAL A 58 -6.67 -8.64 0.06
C VAL A 58 -7.69 -7.50 0.03
N SER A 59 -8.75 -7.61 0.83
CA SER A 59 -9.79 -6.58 0.91
C SER A 59 -9.24 -5.25 1.46
N ASP A 60 -8.47 -5.29 2.55
CA ASP A 60 -7.90 -4.08 3.17
C ASP A 60 -6.85 -3.42 2.27
N VAL A 61 -5.99 -4.20 1.60
CA VAL A 61 -4.97 -3.67 0.67
C VAL A 61 -5.66 -3.00 -0.52
N LYS A 62 -6.71 -3.60 -1.06
CA LYS A 62 -7.52 -2.97 -2.12
C LYS A 62 -8.11 -1.64 -1.64
N SER A 63 -8.75 -1.63 -0.47
CA SER A 63 -9.34 -0.39 0.08
C SER A 63 -8.28 0.71 0.31
N LEU A 64 -7.07 0.33 0.72
CA LEU A 64 -5.96 1.28 0.87
C LEU A 64 -5.53 1.87 -0.47
N MET A 65 -5.38 1.03 -1.50
CA MET A 65 -5.02 1.49 -2.84
C MET A 65 -6.07 2.43 -3.41
N ASP A 66 -7.36 2.07 -3.32
CA ASP A 66 -8.46 2.92 -3.77
C ASP A 66 -8.45 4.30 -3.07
N GLY A 67 -8.18 4.33 -1.76
CA GLY A 67 -8.07 5.57 -0.98
C GLY A 67 -6.86 6.44 -1.35
N ILE A 68 -5.71 5.80 -1.62
CA ILE A 68 -4.50 6.48 -2.13
C ILE A 68 -4.79 7.09 -3.50
N GLU A 69 -5.36 6.32 -4.43
CA GLU A 69 -5.67 6.80 -5.77
C GLU A 69 -6.68 7.94 -5.78
N GLN A 70 -7.74 7.83 -4.97
CA GLN A 70 -8.73 8.92 -4.84
C GLN A 70 -8.09 10.21 -4.32
N THR A 71 -7.25 10.10 -3.28
CA THR A 71 -6.56 11.26 -2.72
C THR A 71 -5.59 11.87 -3.72
N ASN A 72 -4.83 11.03 -4.44
CA ASN A 72 -3.84 11.49 -5.40
C ASN A 72 -4.47 12.07 -6.66
N SER A 73 -5.59 11.51 -7.14
CA SER A 73 -6.37 12.10 -8.23
C SER A 73 -6.88 13.49 -7.84
N HIS A 74 -7.40 13.66 -6.62
CA HIS A 74 -7.83 14.96 -6.14
C HIS A 74 -6.68 15.97 -6.07
N ASN A 75 -5.54 15.55 -5.53
CA ASN A 75 -4.32 16.35 -5.45
C ASN A 75 -3.81 16.74 -6.85
N PHE A 76 -3.84 15.82 -7.80
CA PHE A 76 -3.48 16.06 -9.20
C PHE A 76 -4.38 17.13 -9.85
N ASP A 77 -5.69 17.08 -9.60
CA ASP A 77 -6.63 18.10 -10.07
C ASP A 77 -6.31 19.48 -9.50
N VAL A 78 -5.90 19.56 -8.23
CA VAL A 78 -5.48 20.82 -7.59
C VAL A 78 -4.24 21.38 -8.28
N ILE A 79 -3.24 20.54 -8.58
CA ILE A 79 -2.03 20.94 -9.30
C ILE A 79 -2.37 21.44 -10.71
N CYS A 80 -3.24 20.72 -11.43
CA CYS A 80 -3.70 21.10 -12.77
C CYS A 80 -4.41 22.46 -12.76
N LYS A 81 -5.33 22.68 -11.81
CA LYS A 81 -6.03 23.96 -11.63
C LYS A 81 -5.08 25.11 -11.30
N ALA A 82 -4.06 24.86 -10.48
CA ALA A 82 -3.02 25.86 -10.20
C ALA A 82 -2.26 26.25 -11.48
N GLY A 83 -1.89 25.26 -12.30
CA GLY A 83 -1.27 25.50 -13.61
C GLY A 83 -2.17 26.29 -14.56
N GLN A 84 -3.46 25.97 -14.60
CA GLN A 84 -4.45 26.68 -15.41
C GLN A 84 -4.59 28.15 -14.97
N ALA A 85 -4.75 28.41 -13.68
CA ALA A 85 -4.87 29.78 -13.16
C ALA A 85 -3.62 30.62 -13.48
N TRP A 86 -2.44 30.01 -13.46
CA TRP A 86 -1.20 30.69 -13.85
C TRP A 86 -1.16 31.01 -15.35
N ALA A 87 -1.55 30.05 -16.20
CA ALA A 87 -1.67 30.25 -17.64
C ALA A 87 -2.67 31.37 -18.00
N GLU A 88 -3.83 31.40 -17.32
CA GLU A 88 -4.84 32.44 -17.49
C GLU A 88 -4.29 33.84 -17.12
N THR A 89 -3.52 33.92 -16.04
CA THR A 89 -2.91 35.18 -15.57
C THR A 89 -1.97 35.79 -16.61
N VAL A 90 -1.24 34.94 -17.34
CA VAL A 90 -0.30 35.39 -18.39
C VAL A 90 -0.88 35.37 -19.81
N LYS A 91 -2.17 35.00 -19.96
CA LYS A 91 -2.85 34.81 -21.25
C LYS A 91 -2.18 33.77 -22.16
N ALA A 92 -1.64 32.70 -21.56
CA ALA A 92 -1.09 31.56 -22.28
C ALA A 92 -2.13 30.44 -22.42
N ALA A 93 -1.98 29.60 -23.44
CA ALA A 93 -2.74 28.36 -23.56
C ALA A 93 -2.01 27.24 -22.78
N LEU A 94 -2.76 26.44 -22.03
CA LEU A 94 -2.27 25.24 -21.36
C LEU A 94 -3.17 24.07 -21.74
N SER A 95 -2.57 22.96 -22.18
CA SER A 95 -3.30 21.69 -22.28
C SER A 95 -3.23 20.95 -20.95
N LEU A 96 -4.35 20.87 -20.24
CA LEU A 96 -4.41 20.06 -19.02
C LEU A 96 -4.33 18.58 -19.34
N LYS A 97 -3.60 17.86 -18.49
CA LYS A 97 -3.56 16.41 -18.50
C LYS A 97 -4.70 15.88 -17.62
N SER A 98 -5.32 14.78 -18.02
CA SER A 98 -6.25 14.05 -17.17
C SER A 98 -5.50 13.08 -16.28
N TRP A 99 -6.06 12.82 -15.09
CA TRP A 99 -5.60 11.72 -14.25
C TRP A 99 -5.65 10.41 -15.03
N VAL A 100 -4.63 9.57 -14.83
CA VAL A 100 -4.63 8.20 -15.35
C VAL A 100 -4.52 7.28 -14.14
N GLU A 101 -5.60 6.54 -13.89
CA GLU A 101 -5.64 5.51 -12.86
C GLU A 101 -4.55 4.47 -13.10
N THR A 102 -4.00 3.93 -12.01
CA THR A 102 -3.01 2.87 -12.12
C THR A 102 -3.77 1.58 -12.45
N ALA A 103 -3.32 0.84 -13.46
CA ALA A 103 -3.85 -0.50 -13.72
C ALA A 103 -3.32 -1.48 -12.66
N VAL A 104 -3.75 -1.35 -11.41
CA VAL A 104 -3.33 -2.24 -10.34
C VAL A 104 -4.05 -3.57 -10.48
N ARG A 105 -3.26 -4.66 -10.50
CA ARG A 105 -3.81 -6.02 -10.43
C ARG A 105 -4.15 -6.33 -8.98
N PRO A 106 -5.35 -6.84 -8.67
CA PRO A 106 -5.64 -7.27 -7.31
C PRO A 106 -4.61 -8.30 -6.85
N ASN A 107 -4.24 -8.23 -5.57
CA ASN A 107 -3.42 -9.26 -4.95
C ASN A 107 -4.08 -10.63 -5.14
N ASP A 108 -3.28 -11.59 -5.61
CA ASP A 108 -3.70 -12.96 -5.84
C ASP A 108 -3.39 -13.78 -4.60
N ASP A 109 -4.44 -14.12 -3.86
CA ASP A 109 -4.40 -15.00 -2.70
C ASP A 109 -4.83 -16.43 -3.04
N SER A 110 -5.06 -16.76 -4.32
CA SER A 110 -5.38 -18.14 -4.75
C SER A 110 -4.25 -19.12 -4.47
N VAL A 111 -3.04 -18.59 -4.24
CA VAL A 111 -1.86 -19.34 -3.80
C VAL A 111 -1.96 -19.79 -2.33
N ILE A 112 -2.81 -19.16 -1.52
CA ILE A 112 -3.02 -19.53 -0.12
C ILE A 112 -4.05 -20.65 -0.08
N THR A 113 -3.62 -21.80 0.44
CA THR A 113 -4.45 -23.01 0.49
C THR A 113 -4.74 -23.41 1.93
N THR A 114 -5.81 -24.19 2.11
CA THR A 114 -6.15 -24.75 3.43
C THR A 114 -5.43 -26.07 3.71
N THR A 115 -4.75 -26.64 2.70
CA THR A 115 -3.95 -27.87 2.77
C THR A 115 -2.84 -27.89 1.72
N ALA A 116 -1.63 -28.32 2.08
CA ALA A 116 -0.52 -28.55 1.15
C ALA A 116 -0.11 -30.02 1.25
N ASN A 117 -0.24 -30.79 0.15
CA ASN A 117 0.02 -32.23 0.12
C ASN A 117 -0.74 -33.03 1.22
N GLY A 118 -1.92 -32.55 1.63
CA GLY A 118 -2.72 -33.14 2.70
C GLY A 118 -2.33 -32.69 4.12
N GLU A 119 -1.28 -31.90 4.26
CA GLU A 119 -0.80 -31.35 5.53
C GLU A 119 -1.41 -29.97 5.81
N ARG A 120 -1.55 -29.65 7.10
CA ARG A 120 -2.02 -28.37 7.62
C ARG A 120 -1.08 -27.90 8.71
N GLY A 121 -0.79 -26.61 8.76
CA GLY A 121 0.03 -26.06 9.81
C GLY A 121 0.66 -24.73 9.46
N TYR A 122 1.64 -24.36 10.25
CA TYR A 122 2.40 -23.13 10.08
C TYR A 122 3.85 -23.34 10.52
N ASP A 123 4.75 -22.59 9.91
CA ASP A 123 6.13 -22.42 10.32
C ASP A 123 6.22 -21.13 11.16
N PRO A 124 6.47 -21.22 12.48
CA PRO A 124 6.50 -20.05 13.37
C PRO A 124 7.55 -19.01 12.97
N ASP A 125 8.73 -19.45 12.53
CA ASP A 125 9.83 -18.56 12.18
C ASP A 125 9.51 -17.80 10.90
N GLN A 126 8.93 -18.48 9.91
CA GLN A 126 8.50 -17.82 8.68
C GLN A 126 7.29 -16.91 8.90
N CYS A 127 6.34 -17.28 9.76
CA CYS A 127 5.21 -16.43 10.13
C CYS A 127 5.67 -15.15 10.85
N ALA A 128 6.66 -15.25 11.74
CA ALA A 128 7.28 -14.09 12.36
C ALA A 128 7.96 -13.16 11.33
N GLN A 129 8.60 -13.73 10.30
CA GLN A 129 9.16 -12.93 9.19
C GLN A 129 8.08 -12.25 8.36
N ILE A 130 6.97 -12.93 8.04
CA ILE A 130 5.84 -12.35 7.29
C ILE A 130 5.26 -11.17 8.07
N LYS A 131 5.06 -11.32 9.38
CA LYS A 131 4.63 -10.22 10.26
C LYS A 131 5.57 -9.01 10.17
N ASN A 132 6.88 -9.23 10.26
CA ASN A 132 7.86 -8.15 10.17
C ASN A 132 7.82 -7.43 8.81
N ASN A 133 7.50 -8.15 7.73
CA ASN A 133 7.37 -7.54 6.40
C ASN A 133 6.22 -6.52 6.33
N LEU A 134 5.14 -6.67 7.11
CA LEU A 134 4.07 -5.65 7.17
C LEU A 134 4.61 -4.28 7.58
N GLN A 135 5.55 -4.24 8.53
CA GLN A 135 6.18 -3.00 8.99
C GLN A 135 7.17 -2.45 7.95
N THR A 136 7.89 -3.33 7.23
CA THR A 136 8.73 -2.94 6.09
C THR A 136 7.88 -2.29 4.98
N ILE A 137 6.74 -2.89 4.65
CA ILE A 137 5.80 -2.36 3.67
C ILE A 137 5.32 -0.96 4.08
N LEU A 138 4.94 -0.78 5.35
CA LEU A 138 4.54 0.52 5.87
C LEU A 138 5.65 1.57 5.73
N SER A 139 6.87 1.25 6.16
CA SER A 139 8.01 2.17 6.14
C SER A 139 8.36 2.62 4.72
N GLU A 140 8.46 1.68 3.79
CA GLU A 140 8.80 1.99 2.40
C GLU A 140 7.66 2.73 1.66
N THR A 141 6.40 2.37 1.92
CA THR A 141 5.26 3.09 1.35
C THR A 141 5.21 4.53 1.88
N ASN A 142 5.45 4.74 3.17
CA ASN A 142 5.56 6.08 3.77
C ASN A 142 6.69 6.90 3.13
N SER A 143 7.85 6.29 2.87
CA SER A 143 8.95 6.97 2.18
C SER A 143 8.56 7.42 0.76
N LYS A 144 7.80 6.60 0.03
CA LYS A 144 7.28 6.95 -1.31
C LYS A 144 6.21 8.05 -1.23
N LEU A 145 5.33 7.99 -0.24
CA LEU A 145 4.36 9.05 0.04
C LEU A 145 5.05 10.38 0.39
N ASP A 146 6.14 10.35 1.15
CA ASP A 146 6.96 11.54 1.43
C ASP A 146 7.58 12.10 0.15
N ALA A 147 8.09 11.24 -0.74
CA ALA A 147 8.60 11.67 -2.04
C ALA A 147 7.49 12.29 -2.91
N LEU A 148 6.27 11.75 -2.87
CA LEU A 148 5.11 12.31 -3.55
C LEU A 148 4.73 13.68 -2.98
N ALA A 149 4.66 13.83 -1.65
CA ALA A 149 4.34 15.09 -0.99
C ALA A 149 5.32 16.21 -1.33
N ASN A 150 6.59 15.85 -1.50
CA ASN A 150 7.64 16.81 -1.86
C ASN A 150 7.67 17.18 -3.34
N THR A 151 6.85 16.56 -4.20
CA THR A 151 6.84 16.82 -5.65
C THR A 151 6.55 18.27 -5.98
N CYS A 152 5.66 18.92 -5.20
CA CYS A 152 5.27 20.31 -5.41
C CYS A 152 6.19 21.34 -4.73
N ASN A 153 7.19 20.90 -3.98
CA ASN A 153 8.10 21.82 -3.28
C ASN A 153 8.87 22.67 -4.27
N GLY A 154 8.84 23.99 -4.09
CA GLY A 154 9.55 24.92 -4.96
C GLY A 154 8.90 25.14 -6.33
N SER A 155 7.68 24.62 -6.55
CA SER A 155 6.88 25.02 -7.72
C SER A 155 6.56 26.52 -7.66
N ALA A 156 6.80 27.22 -8.76
CA ALA A 156 6.53 28.65 -8.88
C ALA A 156 5.02 28.98 -8.97
N PHE A 157 4.19 27.99 -9.31
CA PHE A 157 2.76 28.19 -9.61
C PHE A 157 1.81 27.51 -8.63
N VAL A 158 2.28 26.49 -7.90
CA VAL A 158 1.51 25.91 -6.80
C VAL A 158 1.76 26.77 -5.57
N GLY A 159 0.75 27.51 -5.13
CA GLY A 159 0.87 28.41 -3.98
C GLY A 159 1.13 27.68 -2.67
N GLY A 160 1.71 28.36 -1.68
CA GLY A 160 2.09 27.75 -0.39
C GLY A 160 0.95 27.05 0.33
N SER A 161 -0.26 27.62 0.33
CA SER A 161 -1.45 26.98 0.92
C SER A 161 -1.90 25.73 0.16
N GLN A 162 -1.70 25.68 -1.16
CA GLN A 162 -1.98 24.47 -1.96
C GLN A 162 -0.94 23.39 -1.67
N GLN A 163 0.34 23.74 -1.59
CA GLN A 163 1.41 22.82 -1.20
C GLN A 163 1.15 22.22 0.20
N GLU A 164 0.74 23.04 1.16
CA GLU A 164 0.40 22.59 2.51
C GLU A 164 -0.81 21.65 2.52
N ASN A 165 -1.87 21.98 1.77
CA ASN A 165 -3.05 21.11 1.66
C ASN A 165 -2.73 19.75 1.02
N LEU A 166 -1.91 19.74 -0.03
CA LEU A 166 -1.41 18.51 -0.66
C LEU A 166 -0.61 17.66 0.32
N ARG A 167 0.26 18.30 1.11
CA ARG A 167 1.04 17.61 2.14
C ARG A 167 0.14 17.04 3.23
N ASN A 168 -0.86 17.81 3.69
CA ASN A 168 -1.80 17.38 4.71
C ASN A 168 -2.68 16.20 4.23
N SER A 169 -3.10 16.19 2.97
CA SER A 169 -3.87 15.06 2.42
C SER A 169 -3.02 13.78 2.35
N ILE A 170 -1.74 13.90 1.96
CA ILE A 170 -0.81 12.76 1.96
C ILE A 170 -0.48 12.30 3.39
N GLU A 171 -0.32 13.21 4.35
CA GLU A 171 -0.14 12.83 5.77
C GLU A 171 -1.37 12.10 6.33
N ASN A 172 -2.58 12.45 5.88
CA ASN A 172 -3.78 11.69 6.25
C ASN A 172 -3.77 10.28 5.66
N VAL A 173 -3.33 10.12 4.41
CA VAL A 173 -3.11 8.80 3.79
C VAL A 173 -2.09 7.99 4.59
N LYS A 174 -0.96 8.57 5.01
CA LYS A 174 0.04 7.89 5.85
C LYS A 174 -0.53 7.41 7.19
N LYS A 175 -1.40 8.20 7.82
CA LYS A 175 -2.09 7.82 9.06
C LYS A 175 -3.06 6.65 8.83
N GLN A 176 -3.86 6.70 7.76
CA GLN A 176 -4.77 5.63 7.39
C GLN A 176 -4.01 4.33 7.08
N LEU A 177 -2.91 4.43 6.33
CA LEU A 177 -2.03 3.30 6.04
C LEU A 177 -1.45 2.71 7.32
N SER A 178 -0.91 3.54 8.21
CA SER A 178 -0.36 3.08 9.51
C SER A 178 -1.42 2.33 10.32
N ALA A 179 -2.62 2.89 10.44
CA ALA A 179 -3.72 2.25 11.18
C ALA A 179 -4.13 0.91 10.56
N LYS A 180 -4.24 0.84 9.23
CA LYS A 180 -4.61 -0.39 8.52
C LYS A 180 -3.53 -1.47 8.61
N ILE A 181 -2.25 -1.10 8.53
CA ILE A 181 -1.15 -2.05 8.74
C ILE A 181 -1.13 -2.58 10.17
N GLU A 182 -1.44 -1.73 11.16
CA GLU A 182 -1.61 -2.16 12.55
C GLU A 182 -2.78 -3.13 12.72
N GLU A 183 -3.94 -2.84 12.12
CA GLU A 183 -5.10 -3.74 12.07
C GLU A 183 -4.74 -5.10 11.45
N LEU A 184 -4.04 -5.09 10.30
CA LEU A 184 -3.56 -6.31 9.65
C LEU A 184 -2.54 -7.07 10.50
N THR A 185 -1.65 -6.37 11.18
CA THR A 185 -0.67 -6.99 12.10
C THR A 185 -1.38 -7.69 13.26
N ASN A 186 -2.40 -7.04 13.84
CA ASN A 186 -3.21 -7.62 14.91
C ASN A 186 -4.05 -8.81 14.41
N ALA A 187 -4.62 -8.71 13.20
CA ALA A 187 -5.35 -9.81 12.58
C ALA A 187 -4.44 -11.01 12.26
N PHE A 188 -3.20 -10.75 11.83
CA PHE A 188 -2.19 -11.78 11.61
C PHE A 188 -1.89 -12.52 12.92
N ASP A 189 -1.58 -11.79 14.00
CA ASP A 189 -1.30 -12.38 15.32
C ASP A 189 -2.48 -13.21 15.84
N ALA A 190 -3.70 -12.69 15.70
CA ALA A 190 -4.90 -13.39 16.12
C ALA A 190 -5.09 -14.72 15.37
N ASN A 191 -4.89 -14.73 14.05
CA ASN A 191 -5.08 -15.93 13.23
C ASN A 191 -3.91 -16.94 13.38
N VAL A 192 -2.68 -16.48 13.58
CA VAL A 192 -1.56 -17.36 13.95
C VAL A 192 -1.84 -18.01 15.32
N LYS A 193 -2.28 -17.26 16.31
CA LYS A 193 -2.64 -17.81 17.63
C LYS A 193 -3.77 -18.84 17.55
N LYS A 194 -4.82 -18.59 16.74
CA LYS A 194 -5.86 -19.61 16.48
C LYS A 194 -5.26 -20.88 15.86
N THR A 195 -4.32 -20.72 14.92
CA THR A 195 -3.61 -21.84 14.30
C THR A 195 -2.83 -22.65 15.34
N GLU A 196 -2.11 -21.97 16.24
CA GLU A 196 -1.38 -22.58 17.35
C GLU A 196 -2.28 -23.38 18.29
N GLU A 197 -3.39 -22.78 18.71
CA GLU A 197 -4.35 -23.44 19.60
C GLU A 197 -4.96 -24.68 18.95
N LYS A 198 -5.27 -24.63 17.65
CA LYS A 198 -5.93 -25.71 16.93
C LYS A 198 -4.98 -26.86 16.55
N TYR A 199 -3.81 -26.53 16.00
CA TYR A 199 -2.89 -27.53 15.45
C TYR A 199 -1.73 -27.87 16.41
N GLY A 200 -1.34 -26.95 17.31
CA GLY A 200 -0.35 -27.24 18.36
C GLY A 200 -0.86 -28.27 19.38
N GLN A 201 -2.16 -28.25 19.69
CA GLN A 201 -2.80 -29.28 20.51
C GLN A 201 -2.84 -30.65 19.80
N MET A 202 -3.07 -30.68 18.48
CA MET A 202 -3.05 -31.93 17.72
C MET A 202 -1.66 -32.60 17.76
N ARG A 203 -0.58 -31.82 17.63
CA ARG A 203 0.78 -32.35 17.74
C ARG A 203 1.05 -33.00 19.10
N THR A 204 0.69 -32.31 20.19
CA THR A 204 0.86 -32.82 21.56
C THR A 204 0.04 -34.10 21.80
N ASN A 205 -1.19 -34.15 21.30
CA ASN A 205 -2.09 -35.30 21.44
C ASN A 205 -1.61 -36.52 20.62
N VAL A 206 -1.05 -36.29 19.43
CA VAL A 206 -0.46 -37.36 18.61
C VAL A 206 0.83 -37.87 19.24
N GLU A 207 1.75 -36.99 19.63
CA GLU A 207 3.02 -37.37 20.28
C GLU A 207 2.79 -38.15 21.58
N SER A 208 1.80 -37.76 22.39
CA SER A 208 1.41 -38.49 23.61
C SER A 208 0.74 -39.84 23.33
N SER A 209 -0.04 -39.95 22.24
CA SER A 209 -0.67 -41.22 21.84
C SER A 209 0.34 -42.26 21.34
N PHE A 210 1.43 -41.81 20.69
CA PHE A 210 2.51 -42.71 20.24
C PHE A 210 3.52 -43.06 21.34
N THR A 211 3.69 -42.22 22.37
CA THR A 211 4.58 -42.52 23.50
C THR A 211 3.95 -43.42 24.56
N GLN A 212 2.61 -43.51 24.66
CA GLN A 212 1.92 -44.45 25.57
C GLN A 212 1.81 -45.90 25.05
N GLN A 213 2.25 -46.19 23.81
CA GLN A 213 2.22 -47.53 23.23
C GLN A 213 3.55 -48.31 23.31
N ASN A 214 4.55 -47.79 24.02
CA ASN A 214 5.80 -48.50 24.36
C ASN A 214 5.90 -48.70 25.88
#